data_AF-A0A969L6U8-F1
#
_entry.id   AF-A0A969L6U8-F1
#
_cell.length_a   1.000
_cell.length_b   1.000
_cell.length_c   1.000
_cell.angle_alpha   90.00
_cell.angle_beta   90.00
_cell.angle_gamma   90.00
#
_symmetry.space_group_name_H-M   'P 1'
#
loop_
_entity.id
_entity.type
_entity.pdbx_description
1 polymer ?
#
loop_
_entity_poly.entity_id
_entity_poly.type
_entity_poly.pdbx_seq_one_letter_code
_entity_poly.pdbx_strand_id
1 'polypeptide(L)' 'MTKHKNGLPFALHFPYSFDYPKEKVAIIDAYLHFAGWATSGGVISPDWYENKPGNRQESLIY' A
#
# COMPACT_ATOMS: atom_id res chain seq x y z
N MET A 1 11.03 -22.47 -1.89
CA MET A 1 10.32 -21.17 -1.95
C MET A 1 11.35 -20.10 -1.61
N THR A 2 11.83 -19.35 -2.60
CA THR A 2 12.98 -18.44 -2.49
C THR A 2 12.57 -17.13 -1.81
N LYS A 3 12.90 -17.00 -0.53
CA LYS A 3 12.86 -15.74 0.23
C LYS A 3 14.01 -14.86 -0.25
N HIS A 4 13.72 -13.79 -1.00
CA HIS A 4 14.71 -12.73 -1.25
C HIS A 4 15.12 -12.14 0.12
N LYS A 5 16.43 -11.92 0.31
CA LYS A 5 17.08 -11.57 1.59
C LYS A 5 16.47 -10.39 2.39
N ASN A 6 15.57 -9.59 1.78
CA ASN A 6 15.04 -8.36 2.38
C ASN A 6 13.51 -8.37 2.58
N GLY A 7 12.79 -9.42 2.18
CA GLY A 7 11.36 -9.58 2.48
C GLY A 7 10.40 -8.54 1.85
N LEU A 8 10.87 -7.71 0.92
CA LEU A 8 10.04 -6.69 0.29
C LEU A 8 9.07 -7.35 -0.73
N PRO A 9 7.75 -7.15 -0.60
CA PRO A 9 6.79 -7.62 -1.59
C PRO A 9 6.93 -6.81 -2.88
N PHE A 10 7.10 -7.50 -4.02
CA PHE A 10 7.15 -6.89 -5.36
C PHE A 10 5.77 -6.82 -6.03
N ALA A 11 4.77 -7.45 -5.42
CA ALA A 11 3.40 -7.48 -5.90
C ALA A 11 2.44 -7.45 -4.72
N LEU A 12 1.30 -6.79 -4.90
CA LEU A 12 0.17 -6.80 -3.98
C LEU A 12 -0.98 -7.57 -4.64
N HIS A 13 -1.65 -8.41 -3.86
CA HIS A 13 -2.82 -9.14 -4.32
C HIS A 13 -4.03 -8.69 -3.51
N PHE A 14 -5.04 -8.18 -4.20
CA PHE A 14 -6.28 -7.73 -3.58
C PHE A 14 -7.44 -8.58 -4.11
N PRO A 15 -8.33 -9.08 -3.22
CA PRO A 15 -9.56 -9.75 -3.63
C PRO A 15 -10.63 -8.78 -4.15
N TYR A 16 -10.41 -7.47 -4.03
CA TYR A 16 -11.31 -6.39 -4.42
C TYR A 16 -10.59 -5.37 -5.31
N SER A 17 -11.36 -4.42 -5.86
CA SER A 17 -10.81 -3.29 -6.61
C SER A 17 -9.82 -2.50 -5.76
N PHE A 18 -8.68 -2.18 -6.36
CA PHE A 18 -7.64 -1.33 -5.79
C PHE A 18 -7.53 -0.08 -6.65
N ASP A 19 -7.61 1.09 -6.03
CA ASP A 19 -7.44 2.37 -6.72
C ASP A 19 -5.94 2.65 -6.87
N TYR A 20 -5.50 2.99 -8.07
CA TYR A 20 -4.07 3.14 -8.33
C TYR A 20 -3.62 4.57 -8.02
N PRO A 21 -2.42 4.76 -7.43
CA PRO A 21 -1.77 6.05 -7.45
C PRO A 21 -1.61 6.55 -8.89
N LYS A 22 -1.69 7.87 -9.09
CA LYS A 22 -1.39 8.51 -10.36
C LYS A 22 0.02 8.11 -10.83
N GLU A 23 0.21 8.12 -12.15
CA GLU A 23 1.50 7.75 -12.73
C GLU A 23 2.65 8.57 -12.12
N LYS A 24 3.76 7.88 -11.79
CA LYS A 24 4.96 8.46 -11.15
C LYS A 24 4.77 8.92 -9.70
N VAL A 25 3.61 8.72 -9.08
CA VAL A 25 3.42 8.93 -7.65
C VAL A 25 3.83 7.67 -6.87
N ALA A 26 4.63 7.84 -5.82
CA ALA A 26 4.99 6.73 -4.96
C ALA A 26 3.80 6.29 -4.11
N ILE A 27 3.66 4.99 -3.89
CA ILE A 27 2.56 4.43 -3.08
C ILE A 27 2.55 4.97 -1.64
N ILE A 28 3.72 5.28 -1.08
CA ILE A 28 3.84 5.87 0.27
C ILE A 28 3.29 7.31 0.35
N ASP A 29 3.24 8.01 -0.78
CA ASP A 29 2.68 9.38 -0.85
C ASP A 29 1.16 9.31 -1.00
N ALA A 30 0.67 8.36 -1.82
CA ALA A 30 -0.75 8.14 -2.05
C ALA A 30 -1.45 7.45 -0.86
N TYR A 31 -0.77 6.54 -0.17
CA TYR A 31 -1.31 5.73 0.93
C TYR A 31 -0.48 5.90 2.20
N LEU A 32 -1.00 6.70 3.13
CA LEU A 32 -0.29 7.26 4.28
C LEU A 32 0.14 6.21 5.32
N HIS A 33 -0.48 5.03 5.30
CA HIS A 33 -0.17 3.92 6.21
C HIS A 33 0.60 2.76 5.55
N PHE A 34 0.87 2.83 4.24
CA PHE A 34 1.51 1.73 3.50
C PHE A 34 2.88 1.35 4.07
N ALA A 35 3.73 2.33 4.38
CA ALA A 35 5.07 2.07 4.88
C ALA A 35 5.05 1.31 6.23
N GLY A 36 4.19 1.73 7.16
CA GLY A 36 4.05 1.06 8.46
C GLY A 36 3.46 -0.34 8.32
N TRP A 37 2.49 -0.51 7.44
CA TRP A 37 1.95 -1.83 7.11
C TRP A 37 3.05 -2.76 6.55
N ALA A 38 3.81 -2.29 5.55
CA ALA A 38 4.84 -3.08 4.89
C ALA A 38 5.99 -3.48 5.84
N THR A 39 6.46 -2.58 6.70
CA THR A 39 7.54 -2.88 7.67
C THR A 39 7.07 -3.76 8.82
N SER A 40 5.78 -3.73 9.16
CA SER A 40 5.19 -4.61 10.19
C SER A 40 4.96 -6.05 9.73
N GLY A 41 5.19 -6.35 8.44
CA GLY A 41 4.81 -7.65 7.86
C GLY A 41 3.30 -7.82 7.71
N GLY A 42 2.56 -6.71 7.59
CA GLY A 42 1.11 -6.70 7.37
C GLY A 42 0.25 -6.71 8.63
N VAL A 43 0.83 -6.48 9.81
CA VAL A 43 0.11 -6.48 11.10
C VAL A 43 -0.52 -5.12 11.40
N ILE A 44 0.18 -4.02 11.07
CA ILE A 44 -0.26 -2.65 11.35
C ILE A 44 -1.07 -2.12 10.16
N SER A 45 -2.19 -1.44 10.44
CA SER A 45 -3.06 -0.81 9.43
C SER A 45 -3.42 -1.75 8.27
N PRO A 46 -4.01 -2.94 8.52
CA PRO A 46 -4.34 -3.91 7.46
C PRO A 46 -5.32 -3.36 6.42
N ASP A 47 -6.06 -2.31 6.77
CA ASP A 47 -7.03 -1.60 5.94
C ASP A 47 -6.44 -0.35 5.26
N TRP A 48 -5.11 -0.20 5.21
CA TRP A 48 -4.43 0.99 4.65
C TRP A 48 -4.87 1.36 3.23
N TYR A 49 -5.30 0.38 2.43
CA TYR A 49 -5.70 0.57 1.04
C TYR A 49 -7.16 1.02 0.86
N GLU A 50 -7.96 1.00 1.93
CA GLU A 50 -9.38 1.35 1.88
C GLU A 50 -9.62 2.85 1.71
N ASN A 51 -10.75 3.20 1.09
CA ASN A 51 -11.21 4.58 0.96
C ASN A 51 -11.76 5.11 2.31
N LYS A 52 -10.85 5.40 3.23
CA LYS A 52 -11.16 5.97 4.54
C LYS A 52 -10.41 7.29 4.74
N PRO A 53 -11.04 8.28 5.40
CA PRO A 53 -10.34 9.51 5.78
C PRO A 53 -9.05 9.20 6.54
N GLY A 54 -7.93 9.76 6.07
CA GLY A 54 -6.61 9.57 6.69
C GLY A 54 -5.79 8.39 6.16
N ASN A 55 -6.38 7.46 5.40
CA ASN A 55 -5.63 6.35 4.81
C ASN A 55 -4.91 6.73 3.52
N ARG A 56 -5.49 7.64 2.74
CA ARG A 56 -5.01 7.99 1.40
C ARG A 56 -5.18 9.47 1.07
N GLN A 57 -4.36 9.93 0.13
CA GLN A 57 -4.44 11.26 -0.47
C GLN A 57 -5.26 11.17 -1.76
N GLU A 58 -6.56 11.51 -1.71
CA GLU A 58 -7.46 11.40 -2.88
C GLU A 58 -6.93 12.14 -4.12
N SER A 59 -6.21 13.26 -3.93
CA SER A 59 -5.61 14.03 -5.01
C SER A 59 -4.50 13.29 -5.76
N LEU A 60 -4.01 12.18 -5.21
CA LEU A 60 -2.93 11.35 -5.74
C LEU A 60 -3.43 10.01 -6.30
N ILE A 61 -4.73 9.75 -6.26
CA ILE A 61 -5.39 8.54 -6.80
C ILE A 61 -5.93 8.84 -8.22
N TYR A 62 -5.89 7.85 -9.12
CA TYR A 62 -6.42 7.93 -10.50
C TYR A 62 -7.91 7.59 -10.58
#